data_AF-T1C9Y7-F1
#
_entry.id   AF-T1C9Y7-F1
#
_cell.length_a   1.000
_cell.length_b   1.000
_cell.length_c   1.000
_cell.angle_alpha   90.00
_cell.angle_beta   90.00
_cell.angle_gamma   90.00
#
_symmetry.space_group_name_H-M   'P 1'
#
loop_
_entity.id
_entity.type
_entity.pdbx_description
1 polymer ?
#
loop_
_entity_poly.entity_id
_entity_poly.type
_entity_poly.pdbx_seq_one_letter_code
_entity_poly.pdbx_strand_id
1 'polypeptide(L)'
;AYGEACFQPHNEIQSLLTRVPHSAVFCAAPHGVSAQLIDSLLTAAETAGTRPRVVDISADFRFRSADAYQRVYKHPHGAPQRLAHFTCAVPEHLAESSTPHVAHPGCFASATLLASVPLLALGLTPPQLFVSGVTGSTGSGRKPVAGTHHP
;
A
#
# COMPACT_ATOMS: atom_id res chain seq x y z
N ALA A 1 -4.97 4.93 -23.39
CA ALA A 1 -6.14 4.06 -23.18
C ALA A 1 -5.63 2.80 -22.50
N TYR A 2 -6.04 2.53 -21.25
CA TYR A 2 -5.91 1.17 -20.70
C TYR A 2 -6.65 0.26 -21.68
N GLY A 3 -6.07 -0.87 -22.10
CA GLY A 3 -6.63 -1.75 -23.14
C GLY A 3 -7.99 -2.34 -22.76
N GLU A 4 -8.34 -3.53 -23.27
CA GLU A 4 -9.56 -4.20 -22.82
C GLU A 4 -9.47 -4.54 -21.33
N ALA A 5 -10.16 -3.78 -20.49
CA ALA A 5 -10.30 -4.07 -19.08
C ALA A 5 -11.25 -5.25 -18.93
N CYS A 6 -10.73 -6.40 -18.51
CA CYS A 6 -11.52 -7.59 -18.24
C CYS A 6 -11.38 -8.02 -16.78
N PHE A 7 -12.47 -8.57 -16.22
CA PHE A 7 -12.41 -9.22 -14.92
C PHE A 7 -11.85 -10.62 -15.10
N GLN A 8 -10.81 -10.95 -14.33
CA GLN A 8 -10.18 -12.27 -14.34
C GLN A 8 -10.11 -12.81 -12.90
N PRO A 9 -10.33 -14.11 -12.69
CA PRO A 9 -10.15 -14.71 -11.38
C PRO A 9 -8.68 -14.72 -10.97
N HIS A 10 -8.42 -14.87 -9.68
CA HIS A 10 -7.08 -14.75 -9.10
C HIS A 10 -6.05 -15.72 -9.70
N ASN A 11 -6.45 -16.97 -9.98
CA ASN A 11 -5.61 -17.98 -10.59
C ASN A 11 -5.16 -17.60 -12.02
N GLU A 12 -6.04 -16.97 -12.80
CA GLU A 12 -5.71 -16.48 -14.15
C GLU A 12 -4.74 -15.29 -14.08
N ILE A 13 -4.93 -14.39 -13.11
CA ILE A 13 -3.98 -13.28 -12.87
C ILE A 13 -2.61 -13.84 -12.49
N GLN A 14 -2.55 -14.80 -11.56
CA GLN A 14 -1.29 -15.44 -11.17
C GLN A 14 -0.61 -16.10 -12.38
N SER A 15 -1.38 -16.84 -13.18
CA SER A 15 -0.93 -17.48 -14.42
C SER A 15 -0.41 -16.47 -15.46
N LEU A 16 -1.04 -15.30 -15.55
CA LEU A 16 -0.55 -14.22 -16.42
C LEU A 16 0.80 -13.66 -15.93
N LEU A 17 0.94 -13.42 -14.63
CA LEU A 17 2.18 -12.88 -14.06
C LEU A 17 3.38 -13.80 -14.24
N THR A 18 3.20 -15.12 -14.35
CA THR A 18 4.30 -16.07 -14.60
C THR A 18 4.77 -16.06 -16.06
N ARG A 19 4.00 -15.50 -17.00
CA ARG A 19 4.36 -15.44 -18.43
C ARG A 19 4.79 -14.07 -18.89
N VAL A 20 4.38 -13.01 -18.18
CA VAL A 20 4.67 -11.63 -18.56
C VAL A 20 5.94 -11.15 -17.83
N PRO A 21 7.06 -10.92 -18.52
CA PRO A 21 8.34 -10.64 -17.89
C PRO A 21 8.34 -9.34 -17.08
N HIS A 22 7.60 -8.33 -17.57
CA HIS A 22 7.45 -7.03 -16.93
C HIS A 22 5.97 -6.67 -16.82
N SER A 23 5.49 -6.52 -15.58
CA SER A 23 4.10 -6.20 -15.29
C SER A 23 4.01 -5.30 -14.05
N ALA A 24 2.88 -4.61 -13.91
CA ALA A 24 2.57 -3.80 -12.74
C ALA A 24 1.27 -4.31 -12.11
N VAL A 25 1.27 -4.47 -10.79
CA VAL A 25 0.13 -4.93 -10.01
C VAL A 25 -0.25 -3.83 -9.03
N PHE A 26 -1.48 -3.35 -9.12
CA PHE A 26 -2.06 -2.43 -8.13
C PHE A 26 -2.99 -3.23 -7.24
N CYS A 27 -2.61 -3.43 -5.97
CA CYS A 27 -3.40 -4.21 -5.03
C CYS A 27 -4.29 -3.29 -4.19
N ALA A 28 -5.60 -3.42 -4.37
CA ALA A 28 -6.64 -2.70 -3.62
C ALA A 28 -7.43 -3.65 -2.68
N ALA A 29 -6.80 -4.73 -2.24
CA ALA A 29 -7.39 -5.65 -1.29
C ALA A 29 -7.58 -4.98 0.09
N PRO A 30 -8.53 -5.44 0.92
CA PRO A 30 -8.64 -4.99 2.29
C PRO A 30 -7.32 -5.16 3.06
N HIS A 31 -7.08 -4.24 3.99
CA HIS A 31 -6.00 -4.37 4.97
C HIS A 31 -6.09 -5.72 5.71
N GLY A 32 -4.94 -6.34 5.97
CA GLY A 32 -4.79 -7.66 6.57
C GLY A 32 -4.91 -8.81 5.58
N VAL A 33 -5.43 -8.56 4.37
CA VAL A 33 -5.56 -9.57 3.29
C VAL A 33 -4.49 -9.35 2.21
N SER A 34 -4.11 -8.10 1.96
CA SER A 34 -3.20 -7.72 0.87
C SER A 34 -1.85 -8.41 0.95
N ALA A 35 -1.25 -8.49 2.15
CA ALA A 35 0.07 -9.06 2.36
C ALA A 35 0.21 -10.50 1.83
N GLN A 36 -0.71 -11.40 2.22
CA GLN A 36 -0.66 -12.80 1.81
C GLN A 36 -0.94 -12.98 0.32
N LEU A 37 -1.88 -12.18 -0.22
CA LEU A 37 -2.20 -12.18 -1.63
C LEU A 37 -0.98 -11.78 -2.49
N ILE A 38 -0.34 -10.68 -2.12
CA ILE A 38 0.85 -10.17 -2.80
C ILE A 38 2.01 -11.16 -2.69
N ASP A 39 2.26 -11.73 -1.52
CA ASP A 39 3.32 -12.72 -1.31
C ASP A 39 3.13 -13.94 -2.22
N SER A 40 1.89 -14.42 -2.37
CA SER A 40 1.55 -15.54 -3.25
C SER A 40 1.83 -15.21 -4.73
N LEU A 41 1.40 -14.03 -5.19
CA LEU A 41 1.63 -13.57 -6.56
C LEU A 41 3.12 -13.36 -6.86
N LEU A 42 3.87 -12.74 -5.95
CA LEU A 42 5.31 -12.51 -6.10
C LEU A 42 6.08 -13.83 -6.11
N THR A 43 5.75 -14.77 -5.21
CA THR A 43 6.39 -16.09 -5.15
C THR A 43 6.20 -16.86 -6.46
N ALA A 44 5.00 -16.84 -7.03
CA ALA A 44 4.72 -17.48 -8.32
C ALA A 44 5.53 -16.83 -9.47
N ALA A 45 5.58 -15.51 -9.53
CA ALA A 45 6.34 -14.77 -10.53
C ALA A 45 7.85 -15.02 -10.42
N GLU A 46 8.40 -14.96 -9.21
CA GLU A 46 9.82 -15.23 -8.92
C GLU A 46 10.22 -16.64 -9.35
N THR A 47 9.37 -17.64 -9.06
CA THR A 47 9.58 -19.04 -9.47
C THR A 47 9.63 -19.17 -11.00
N ALA A 48 8.82 -18.39 -11.71
CA ALA A 48 8.77 -18.37 -13.17
C ALA A 48 9.83 -17.45 -13.81
N GLY A 49 10.64 -16.74 -13.02
CA GLY A 49 11.66 -15.81 -13.50
C GLY A 49 11.12 -14.48 -14.03
N THR A 50 9.84 -14.16 -13.81
CA THR A 50 9.25 -12.86 -14.15
C THR A 50 9.42 -11.86 -13.00
N ARG A 51 9.28 -10.56 -13.28
CA ARG A 51 9.57 -9.49 -12.30
C ARG A 51 8.47 -8.42 -12.26
N PRO A 52 7.27 -8.76 -11.73
CA PRO A 52 6.22 -7.77 -11.51
C PRO A 52 6.66 -6.71 -10.49
N ARG A 53 6.14 -5.50 -10.66
CA ARG A 53 6.21 -4.41 -9.68
C ARG A 53 4.85 -4.26 -9.01
N VAL A 54 4.83 -4.11 -7.69
CA VAL A 54 3.59 -4.04 -6.92
C VAL A 54 3.45 -2.66 -6.30
N VAL A 55 2.25 -2.10 -6.40
CA VAL A 55 1.77 -0.96 -5.63
C VAL A 55 0.64 -1.45 -4.74
N ASP A 56 0.88 -1.56 -3.43
CA ASP A 56 -0.15 -1.90 -2.46
C ASP A 56 -0.80 -0.62 -1.92
N ILE A 57 -2.11 -0.45 -2.10
CA ILE A 57 -2.84 0.69 -1.53
C ILE A 57 -3.42 0.40 -0.14
N SER A 58 -3.30 -0.84 0.33
CA SER A 58 -3.62 -1.21 1.70
C SER A 58 -2.61 -0.63 2.71
N ALA A 59 -2.75 -1.00 3.98
CA ALA A 59 -1.79 -0.59 5.01
C ALA A 59 -0.68 -1.61 5.28
N ASP A 60 -0.73 -2.78 4.65
CA ASP A 60 0.05 -3.95 5.06
C ASP A 60 1.56 -3.68 4.93
N PHE A 61 1.99 -3.15 3.78
CA PHE A 61 3.40 -2.87 3.53
C PHE A 61 3.87 -1.45 3.88
N ARG A 62 3.09 -0.68 4.66
CA ARG A 62 3.47 0.69 5.06
C ARG A 62 4.55 0.76 6.14
N PHE A 63 4.82 -0.35 6.82
CA PHE A 63 5.64 -0.41 8.03
C PHE A 63 7.02 -0.98 7.76
N ARG A 64 8.04 -0.45 8.46
CA ARG A 64 9.43 -0.93 8.35
C ARG A 64 9.67 -2.29 9.01
N SER A 65 8.80 -2.70 9.94
CA SER A 65 8.93 -3.97 10.64
C SER A 65 7.58 -4.57 11.01
N ALA A 66 7.55 -5.90 11.13
CA ALA A 66 6.37 -6.65 11.54
C ALA A 66 5.88 -6.24 12.94
N ASP A 67 6.80 -5.92 13.86
CA ASP A 67 6.45 -5.44 15.20
C ASP A 67 5.75 -4.09 15.17
N ALA A 68 6.21 -3.15 14.32
CA ALA A 68 5.56 -1.85 14.19
C ALA A 68 4.14 -1.99 13.64
N TYR A 69 3.96 -2.86 12.66
CA TYR A 69 2.66 -3.23 12.14
C TYR A 69 1.77 -3.84 13.23
N GLN A 70 2.25 -4.86 13.95
CA GLN A 70 1.49 -5.57 14.98
C GLN A 70 1.10 -4.67 16.15
N ARG A 71 1.96 -3.70 16.52
CA ARG A 71 1.61 -2.71 17.56
C ARG A 71 0.39 -1.86 17.18
N VAL A 72 0.21 -1.54 15.89
CA VAL A 72 -0.91 -0.74 15.40
C VAL A 72 -2.14 -1.62 15.17
N TYR A 73 -1.99 -2.71 14.41
CA TYR A 73 -3.13 -3.52 13.94
C TYR A 73 -3.50 -4.69 14.84
N LYS A 74 -2.73 -4.95 15.90
CA LYS A 74 -3.04 -5.94 16.94
C LYS A 74 -3.09 -7.40 16.43
N HIS A 75 -2.53 -7.66 15.26
CA HIS A 75 -2.33 -9.01 14.73
C HIS A 75 -1.01 -9.11 13.96
N PRO A 76 -0.46 -10.32 13.76
CA PRO A 76 0.76 -10.52 12.98
C PRO A 76 0.61 -10.03 11.53
N HIS A 77 1.73 -9.60 10.95
CA HIS A 77 1.79 -9.22 9.54
C HIS A 77 1.68 -10.47 8.64
N GLY A 78 0.95 -10.36 7.52
CA GLY A 78 0.66 -11.52 6.65
C GLY A 78 1.83 -12.03 5.80
N ALA A 79 2.85 -11.20 5.58
CA ALA A 79 4.05 -11.53 4.81
C ALA A 79 5.29 -10.76 5.32
N PRO A 80 5.74 -10.98 6.57
CA PRO A 80 6.77 -10.16 7.22
C PRO A 80 8.11 -10.14 6.45
N GLN A 81 8.46 -11.24 5.79
CA GLN A 81 9.65 -11.37 4.94
C GLN A 81 9.66 -10.41 3.75
N ARG A 82 8.49 -9.94 3.30
CA ARG A 82 8.36 -9.03 2.16
C ARG A 82 8.47 -7.56 2.56
N LEU A 83 8.41 -7.20 3.85
CA LEU A 83 8.41 -5.81 4.30
C LEU A 83 9.63 -5.03 3.82
N ALA A 84 10.81 -5.66 3.80
CA ALA A 84 12.05 -5.04 3.32
C ALA A 84 12.04 -4.72 1.81
N HIS A 85 11.09 -5.27 1.05
CA HIS A 85 10.98 -5.08 -0.40
C HIS A 85 9.98 -3.97 -0.77
N PHE A 86 9.37 -3.31 0.21
CA PHE A 86 8.42 -2.23 0.01
C PHE A 86 8.91 -0.91 0.61
N THR A 87 8.70 0.17 -0.14
CA THR A 87 8.89 1.54 0.34
C THR A 87 7.53 2.19 0.44
N CYS A 88 7.16 2.67 1.63
CA CYS A 88 6.01 3.55 1.80
C CYS A 88 6.41 4.95 1.33
N ALA A 89 5.92 5.38 0.16
CA ALA A 89 6.45 6.54 -0.54
C ALA A 89 5.40 7.62 -0.79
N VAL A 90 5.79 8.88 -0.54
CA VAL A 90 5.16 10.09 -1.04
C VAL A 90 6.10 10.67 -2.10
N PRO A 91 5.69 10.78 -3.38
CA PRO A 91 6.57 11.22 -4.48
C PRO A 91 7.29 12.56 -4.22
N GLU A 92 6.63 13.49 -3.53
CA GLU A 92 7.17 14.81 -3.16
C GLU A 92 8.34 14.73 -2.16
N HIS A 93 8.54 13.59 -1.50
CA HIS A 93 9.59 13.39 -0.50
C HIS A 93 10.65 12.36 -0.93
N LEU A 94 10.34 11.54 -1.94
CA LEU A 94 11.18 10.46 -2.43
C LEU A 94 11.11 10.44 -3.95
N ALA A 95 12.19 10.90 -4.61
CA ALA A 95 12.28 10.92 -6.07
C ALA A 95 12.24 9.51 -6.69
N GLU A 96 12.82 8.53 -6.00
CA GLU A 96 12.87 7.13 -6.43
C GLU A 96 12.61 6.20 -5.24
N SER A 97 12.03 5.02 -5.48
CA SER A 97 11.91 3.98 -4.45
C SER A 97 13.20 3.18 -4.37
N SER A 98 13.73 3.00 -3.16
CA SER A 98 14.92 2.17 -2.93
C SER A 98 14.63 0.67 -3.03
N THR A 99 13.35 0.30 -3.13
CA THR A 99 12.86 -1.08 -3.16
C THR A 99 12.07 -1.37 -4.43
N PRO A 100 11.90 -2.66 -4.81
CA PRO A 100 11.20 -3.04 -6.04
C PRO A 100 9.69 -2.78 -6.01
N HIS A 101 9.10 -2.59 -4.83
CA HIS A 101 7.65 -2.40 -4.65
C HIS A 101 7.35 -1.18 -3.79
N VAL A 102 6.13 -0.67 -3.91
CA VAL A 102 5.68 0.54 -3.25
C VAL A 102 4.43 0.26 -2.42
N ALA A 103 4.41 0.77 -1.21
CA ALA A 103 3.18 0.88 -0.43
C ALA A 103 2.68 2.32 -0.53
N HIS A 104 1.40 2.50 -0.88
CA HIS A 104 0.80 3.82 -0.91
C HIS A 104 0.43 4.25 0.51
N PRO A 105 0.85 5.44 0.97
CA PRO A 105 0.47 5.96 2.28
C PRO A 105 -1.05 6.19 2.38
N GLY A 106 -1.59 6.14 3.60
CA GLY A 106 -3.00 6.44 3.82
C GLY A 106 -3.31 7.92 3.57
N CYS A 107 -4.54 8.26 3.21
CA CYS A 107 -4.93 9.64 2.85
C CYS A 107 -4.53 10.70 3.90
N PHE A 108 -4.78 10.44 5.19
CA PHE A 108 -4.34 11.34 6.28
C PHE A 108 -2.82 11.38 6.43
N ALA A 109 -2.13 10.24 6.27
CA ALA A 109 -0.67 10.21 6.32
C ALA A 109 -0.08 11.04 5.16
N SER A 110 -0.60 10.90 3.95
CA SER A 110 -0.20 11.70 2.79
C SER A 110 -0.40 13.18 3.04
N ALA A 111 -1.60 13.60 3.45
CA ALA A 111 -1.91 15.01 3.74
C ALA A 111 -1.00 15.58 4.85
N THR A 112 -0.79 14.81 5.92
CA THR A 112 0.05 15.22 7.05
C THR A 112 1.51 15.35 6.64
N LEU A 113 2.04 14.38 5.88
CA LEU A 113 3.43 14.40 5.41
C LEU A 113 3.67 15.60 4.48
N LEU A 114 2.80 15.80 3.49
CA LEU A 114 2.90 16.94 2.57
C LEU A 114 2.90 18.29 3.30
N ALA A 115 2.09 18.44 4.35
CA ALA A 115 2.04 19.66 5.14
C ALA A 115 3.27 19.85 6.05
N SER A 116 3.81 18.77 6.61
CA SER A 116 4.78 18.84 7.72
C SER A 116 6.24 18.63 7.33
N VAL A 117 6.53 17.72 6.40
CA VAL A 117 7.90 17.39 5.98
C VAL A 117 8.70 18.62 5.55
N PRO A 118 8.20 19.57 4.72
CA PRO A 118 8.99 20.75 4.37
C PRO A 118 9.30 21.64 5.58
N LEU A 119 8.35 21.81 6.51
CA LEU A 119 8.57 22.61 7.72
C LEU A 119 9.63 21.98 8.63
N LEU A 120 9.60 20.66 8.77
CA LEU A 120 10.58 19.91 9.56
C LEU A 120 11.97 19.94 8.91
N ALA A 121 12.04 19.75 7.59
CA ALA A 121 13.30 19.75 6.85
C ALA A 121 14.01 21.11 6.90
N LEU A 122 13.24 22.21 6.94
CA LEU A 122 13.75 23.57 7.08
C LEU A 122 14.00 23.99 8.54
N GLY A 123 13.69 23.14 9.51
CA GLY A 123 13.84 23.45 10.94
C GLY A 123 12.88 24.53 11.45
N LEU A 124 11.73 24.74 10.79
CA LEU A 124 10.75 25.78 11.12
C LEU A 124 9.75 25.36 12.20
N THR A 125 9.73 24.09 12.59
CA THR A 125 8.83 23.54 13.63
C THR A 125 9.52 22.39 14.37
N PRO A 126 9.19 22.16 15.66
CA PRO A 126 9.59 20.92 16.34
C PRO A 126 8.92 19.68 15.69
N PRO A 127 9.48 18.47 15.93
CA PRO A 127 8.96 17.22 15.37
C PRO A 127 7.62 16.77 15.96
N GLN A 128 7.21 17.32 17.10
CA GLN A 128 5.90 17.04 17.70
C GLN A 128 4.83 17.91 17.04
N LEU A 129 3.87 17.25 16.40
CA LEU A 129 2.79 17.91 15.66
C LEU A 129 1.44 17.46 16.21
N PHE A 130 0.49 18.39 16.26
CA PHE A 130 -0.90 18.12 16.57
C PHE A 130 -1.72 18.29 15.30
N VAL A 131 -2.42 17.23 14.87
CA VAL A 131 -3.10 17.20 13.58
C VAL A 131 -4.59 16.96 13.82
N SER A 132 -5.42 17.84 13.25
CA SER A 132 -6.86 17.64 13.14
C SER A 132 -7.20 17.44 11.67
N GLY A 133 -7.84 16.31 11.36
CA GLY A 133 -8.19 15.93 10.00
C GLY A 133 -9.70 15.88 9.80
N VAL A 134 -10.18 16.51 8.72
CA VAL A 134 -11.58 16.43 8.28
C VAL A 134 -11.61 15.65 6.96
N THR A 135 -12.54 14.71 6.82
CA THR A 135 -12.68 13.86 5.63
C THR A 135 -14.14 13.71 5.21
N GLY A 136 -14.37 13.49 3.92
CA GLY A 136 -15.67 13.06 3.41
C GLY A 136 -15.99 11.59 3.76
N SER A 137 -17.25 11.21 3.56
CA SER A 137 -17.79 9.88 3.91
C SER A 137 -17.17 8.73 3.12
N THR A 138 -16.62 8.99 1.93
CA THR A 138 -15.97 7.98 1.07
C THR A 138 -14.76 7.31 1.71
N GLY A 139 -14.15 7.95 2.73
CA GLY A 139 -13.02 7.39 3.48
C GLY A 139 -13.35 6.09 4.21
N SER A 140 -14.63 5.83 4.52
CA SER A 140 -15.09 4.59 5.16
C SER A 140 -15.16 3.39 4.21
N GLY A 141 -14.96 3.61 2.91
CA GLY A 141 -15.09 2.58 1.87
C GLY A 141 -16.54 2.36 1.41
N ARG A 142 -16.72 1.43 0.48
CA ARG A 142 -18.01 1.18 -0.20
C ARG A 142 -19.00 0.36 0.64
N LYS A 143 -18.53 -0.39 1.64
CA LYS A 143 -19.36 -1.32 2.41
C LYS A 143 -20.22 -0.53 3.42
N PRO A 144 -21.55 -0.64 3.37
CA PRO A 144 -22.41 0.03 4.34
C PRO A 144 -22.19 -0.51 5.76
N VAL A 145 -22.19 0.39 6.74
CA VAL A 145 -22.21 0.09 8.17
C VAL A 145 -23.24 0.98 8.86
N ALA A 146 -23.61 0.68 10.11
CA ALA A 146 -24.65 1.40 10.84
C ALA A 146 -24.43 2.94 10.87
N GLY A 147 -23.18 3.40 10.87
CA GLY A 147 -22.83 4.82 10.89
C GLY A 147 -22.68 5.50 9.52
N THR A 148 -22.92 4.81 8.40
CA THR A 148 -22.74 5.37 7.04
C THR A 148 -24.06 5.56 6.29
N HIS A 149 -25.21 5.41 6.94
CA HIS A 149 -26.49 5.69 6.32
C HIS A 149 -26.66 7.21 6.14
N HIS A 150 -26.84 7.65 4.90
CA HIS A 150 -27.15 9.05 4.62
C HIS A 150 -28.60 9.33 5.06
N PRO A 151 -28.94 10.50 5.64
CA PRO A 151 -30.33 10.89 5.82
C PRO A 151 -31.10 10.90 4.49
#